data_AF-J2Z2G5-F1
#
_entry.id   AF-J2Z2G5-F1
#
_cell.length_a   1.000
_cell.length_b   1.000
_cell.length_c   1.000
_cell.angle_alpha   90.00
_cell.angle_beta   90.00
_cell.angle_gamma   90.00
#
_symmetry.space_group_name_H-M   'P 1'
#
loop_
_entity.id
_entity.type
_entity.pdbx_description
1 polymer ?
#
loop_
_entity_poly.entity_id
_entity_poly.type
_entity_poly.pdbx_seq_one_letter_code
_entity_poly.pdbx_strand_id
1 'polypeptide(L)'
;MEARRETPMGDTQGPHANPGFARGAQPLIRWAREHWLVPILVLAALVRFYDLTAAAIWGDEGSSLLLARYSIPDIWVHAAYDVHPPLYFMLLHGWIAMFGDGILSIRCLSALPGIASVGLGVWLVDRLATR
;
A
#
# COMPACT_ATOMS: atom_id res chain seq x y z
N MET A 1 39.87 21.82 -69.90
CA MET A 1 39.48 20.41 -69.76
C MET A 1 39.61 20.05 -68.29
N GLU A 2 38.56 20.30 -67.50
CA GLU A 2 38.55 20.03 -66.06
C GLU A 2 37.91 18.66 -65.82
N ALA A 3 38.68 17.74 -65.25
CA ALA A 3 38.22 16.41 -64.89
C ALA A 3 37.32 16.49 -63.65
N ARG A 4 36.01 16.53 -63.87
CA ARG A 4 34.97 16.43 -62.84
C ARG A 4 34.91 14.99 -62.32
N ARG A 5 35.50 14.72 -61.16
CA ARG A 5 35.34 13.46 -60.42
C ARG A 5 34.05 13.56 -59.62
N GLU A 6 33.02 12.84 -60.05
CA GLU A 6 31.80 12.65 -59.28
C GLU A 6 32.03 11.47 -58.33
N THR A 7 32.15 11.74 -57.03
CA THR A 7 32.12 10.70 -56.00
C THR A 7 30.68 10.23 -55.83
N PRO A 8 30.35 8.93 -55.96
CA PRO A 8 29.04 8.44 -55.62
C PRO A 8 28.81 8.69 -54.13
N MET A 9 27.80 9.52 -53.82
CA MET A 9 27.22 9.57 -52.47
C MET A 9 26.66 8.18 -52.20
N GLY A 10 27.45 7.35 -51.52
CA GLY A 10 26.97 6.10 -50.96
C GLY A 10 25.87 6.43 -49.99
N ASP A 11 24.66 5.95 -50.29
CA ASP A 11 23.52 5.94 -49.41
C ASP A 11 23.92 5.32 -48.06
N THR A 12 24.27 6.17 -47.09
CA THR A 12 24.24 5.80 -45.69
C THR A 12 22.78 5.80 -45.26
N GLN A 13 22.03 4.79 -45.71
CA GLN A 13 20.82 4.36 -45.04
C GLN A 13 21.23 4.03 -43.59
N GLY A 14 21.05 5.01 -42.71
CA GLY A 14 21.20 4.80 -41.28
C GLY A 14 20.31 3.63 -40.86
N PRO A 15 20.75 2.79 -39.91
CA PRO A 15 19.95 1.67 -39.46
C PRO A 15 18.60 2.21 -39.00
N HIS A 16 17.54 1.85 -39.73
CA HIS A 16 16.17 2.09 -39.32
C HIS A 16 15.99 1.45 -37.93
N ALA A 17 16.13 2.25 -36.88
CA ALA A 17 15.82 1.86 -35.52
C ALA A 17 14.34 1.49 -35.51
N ASN A 18 14.05 0.19 -35.53
CA ASN A 18 12.71 -0.35 -35.67
C ASN A 18 11.82 0.16 -34.52
N PRO A 19 10.91 1.13 -34.74
CA PRO A 19 10.12 1.73 -33.67
C PRO A 19 8.99 0.80 -33.19
N GLY A 20 8.84 -0.38 -33.80
CA GLY A 20 7.80 -1.35 -33.48
C GLY A 20 7.96 -1.98 -32.09
N PHE A 21 9.20 -2.26 -31.65
CA PHE A 21 9.44 -2.87 -30.33
C PHE A 21 9.18 -1.87 -29.18
N ALA A 22 9.51 -0.60 -29.39
CA ALA A 22 9.24 0.47 -28.42
C ALA A 22 7.74 0.79 -28.28
N ARG A 23 6.94 0.64 -29.34
CA ARG A 23 5.50 0.96 -29.33
C ARG A 23 4.66 0.01 -28.48
N GLY A 24 5.05 -1.27 -28.38
CA GLY A 24 4.33 -2.28 -27.60
C GLY A 24 4.48 -2.12 -26.07
N ALA A 25 5.61 -1.58 -25.61
CA ALA A 25 5.89 -1.39 -24.17
C ALA A 25 5.39 -0.03 -23.62
N GLN A 26 5.13 0.95 -24.48
CA GLN A 26 4.62 2.28 -24.10
C GLN A 26 3.34 2.27 -23.26
N PRO A 27 2.29 1.48 -23.59
CA PRO A 27 1.09 1.41 -22.76
C PRO A 27 1.39 0.82 -21.37
N LEU A 28 2.27 -0.18 -21.26
CA LEU A 28 2.66 -0.79 -20.00
C LEU A 28 3.45 0.19 -19.11
N ILE A 29 4.39 0.93 -19.69
CA ILE A 29 5.19 1.95 -18.98
C ILE A 29 4.29 3.08 -18.48
N ARG A 30 3.33 3.53 -19.30
CA ARG A 30 2.34 4.53 -18.90
C ARG A 30 1.47 4.03 -17.76
N TRP A 31 0.96 2.81 -17.86
CA TRP A 31 0.15 2.18 -16.82
C TRP A 31 0.93 2.03 -15.51
N ALA A 32 2.18 1.57 -15.56
CA ALA A 32 3.05 1.44 -14.40
C ALA A 32 3.35 2.81 -13.75
N ARG A 33 3.51 3.87 -14.55
CA ARG A 33 3.69 5.23 -14.05
C ARG A 33 2.41 5.78 -13.40
N GLU A 34 1.24 5.47 -13.96
CA GLU A 34 -0.06 5.88 -13.39
C GLU A 34 -0.38 5.10 -12.09
N HIS A 35 0.07 3.84 -11.98
CA HIS A 35 -0.27 2.92 -10.88
C HIS A 35 0.93 2.56 -10.00
N TRP A 36 1.94 3.43 -9.94
CA TRP A 36 3.20 3.14 -9.25
C TRP A 36 3.03 2.88 -7.73
N LEU A 37 1.93 3.33 -7.14
CA LEU A 37 1.56 3.06 -5.73
C LEU A 37 1.07 1.62 -5.50
N VAL A 38 0.50 0.97 -6.51
CA VAL A 38 -0.06 -0.39 -6.39
C VAL A 38 0.98 -1.40 -5.89
N PRO A 39 2.19 -1.53 -6.49
CA PRO A 39 3.18 -2.48 -5.99
C PRO A 39 3.61 -2.19 -4.54
N ILE A 40 3.63 -0.92 -4.13
CA ILE A 40 3.96 -0.53 -2.74
C ILE A 40 2.87 -1.00 -1.78
N LEU A 41 1.59 -0.78 -2.13
CA LEU A 41 0.46 -1.23 -1.32
C LEU A 41 0.34 -2.75 -1.28
N VAL A 42 0.59 -3.43 -2.40
CA VAL A 42 0.65 -4.90 -2.46
C VAL A 42 1.74 -5.42 -1.53
N LEU A 43 2.96 -4.85 -1.59
CA LEU A 43 4.03 -5.22 -0.68
C LEU A 43 3.67 -4.94 0.78
N ALA A 44 3.08 -3.78 1.06
CA ALA A 44 2.64 -3.40 2.41
C ALA A 44 1.59 -4.36 2.98
N ALA A 45 0.69 -4.86 2.13
CA ALA A 45 -0.29 -5.87 2.49
C ALA A 45 0.36 -7.24 2.72
N LEU A 46 1.18 -7.71 1.77
CA LEU A 46 1.88 -8.99 1.87
C LEU A 46 2.68 -9.09 3.16
N VAL A 47 3.47 -8.05 3.49
CA VAL A 47 4.29 -8.04 4.72
C VAL A 47 3.42 -8.04 5.98
N ARG A 48 2.30 -7.32 6.00
CA ARG A 48 1.41 -7.25 7.18
C ARG A 48 0.60 -8.52 7.40
N PHE A 49 0.25 -9.23 6.33
CA PHE A 49 -0.51 -10.47 6.41
C PHE A 49 0.38 -11.72 6.47
N TYR A 50 1.67 -11.60 6.15
CA TYR A 50 2.62 -12.68 6.29
C TYR A 50 2.71 -13.12 7.76
N ASP A 51 2.28 -14.36 8.02
CA ASP A 51 2.34 -15.01 9.32
C ASP A 51 1.57 -14.29 10.45
N LEU A 52 0.57 -13.48 10.09
CA LEU A 52 -0.15 -12.60 11.01
C LEU A 52 -0.81 -13.33 12.18
N THR A 53 -1.09 -14.63 12.07
CA THR A 53 -1.76 -15.42 13.11
C THR A 53 -0.85 -16.38 13.87
N ALA A 54 0.43 -16.49 13.52
CA ALA A 54 1.30 -17.50 14.11
C ALA A 54 1.72 -17.18 15.55
N ALA A 55 1.86 -15.89 15.88
CA ALA A 55 2.13 -15.47 17.25
C ALA A 55 0.87 -15.60 18.12
N ALA A 56 1.05 -16.09 19.35
CA ALA A 56 0.03 -16.03 20.40
C ALA A 56 -0.44 -14.59 20.64
N ILE A 57 -1.57 -14.42 21.33
CA ILE A 57 -2.10 -13.11 21.71
C ILE A 57 -1.13 -12.42 22.66
N TRP A 58 -0.75 -11.19 22.33
CA TRP A 58 0.12 -10.35 23.15
C TRP A 58 -0.66 -9.72 24.31
N GLY A 59 0.05 -9.25 25.35
CA GLY A 59 -0.60 -8.72 26.56
C GLY A 59 -1.49 -7.51 26.32
N ASP A 60 -1.08 -6.61 25.42
CA ASP A 60 -1.84 -5.43 24.99
C ASP A 60 -3.01 -5.80 24.05
N GLU A 61 -2.84 -6.78 23.17
CA GLU A 61 -3.93 -7.36 22.37
C GLU A 61 -5.00 -7.99 23.26
N GLY A 62 -4.57 -8.76 24.28
CA GLY A 62 -5.44 -9.38 25.26
C GLY A 62 -6.21 -8.35 26.09
N SER A 63 -5.53 -7.32 26.59
CA SER A 63 -6.15 -6.21 27.31
C SER A 63 -7.20 -5.49 26.45
N SER A 64 -6.86 -5.22 25.19
CA SER A 64 -7.78 -4.60 24.23
C SER A 64 -9.01 -5.46 23.95
N LEU A 65 -8.82 -6.77 23.80
CA LEU A 65 -9.89 -7.73 23.56
C LEU A 65 -10.81 -7.85 24.78
N LEU A 66 -10.27 -7.81 26.00
CA LEU A 66 -11.06 -7.81 27.23
C LEU A 66 -11.95 -6.56 27.32
N LEU A 67 -11.39 -5.37 27.05
CA LEU A 67 -12.16 -4.12 27.07
C LEU A 67 -13.23 -4.12 25.98
N ALA A 68 -12.90 -4.57 24.76
CA ALA A 68 -13.85 -4.58 23.63
C ALA A 68 -15.05 -5.52 23.83
N ARG A 69 -15.03 -6.44 24.79
CA ARG A 69 -16.17 -7.32 25.12
C ARG A 69 -17.26 -6.64 25.95
N TYR A 70 -16.96 -5.51 26.57
CA TYR A 70 -17.96 -4.74 27.31
C TYR A 70 -18.97 -4.05 26.37
N SER A 71 -20.09 -3.60 26.93
CA SER A 71 -21.03 -2.74 26.20
C SER A 71 -20.38 -1.38 25.90
N ILE A 72 -20.83 -0.65 24.85
CA ILE A 72 -20.24 0.66 24.52
C ILE A 72 -20.22 1.65 25.71
N PRO A 73 -21.29 1.79 26.52
CA PRO A 73 -21.25 2.62 27.74
C PRO A 73 -20.22 2.12 28.76
N ASP A 74 -20.13 0.80 28.95
CA ASP A 74 -19.16 0.22 29.88
C ASP A 74 -17.73 0.42 29.39
N ILE A 75 -17.46 0.30 28.08
CA ILE A 75 -16.14 0.62 27.49
C ILE A 75 -15.76 2.05 27.82
N TRP A 76 -16.69 3.00 27.70
CA TRP A 76 -16.43 4.40 28.03
C TRP A 76 -16.01 4.57 29.49
N VAL A 77 -16.72 3.92 30.42
CA VAL A 77 -16.43 3.98 31.86
C VAL A 77 -15.09 3.30 32.17
N HIS A 78 -14.84 2.10 31.65
CA HIS A 78 -13.62 1.35 31.94
C HIS A 78 -12.40 2.01 31.32
N ALA A 79 -12.49 2.53 30.10
CA ALA A 79 -11.40 3.25 29.44
C ALA A 79 -11.05 4.57 30.14
N ALA A 80 -11.94 5.15 30.93
CA ALA A 80 -11.61 6.33 31.75
C ALA A 80 -10.58 6.02 32.85
N TYR A 81 -10.40 4.75 33.20
CA TYR A 81 -9.38 4.26 34.12
C TYR A 81 -8.21 3.57 33.40
N ASP A 82 -8.26 3.45 32.08
CA ASP A 82 -7.16 2.95 31.25
C ASP A 82 -6.24 4.12 30.84
N VAL A 83 -5.01 3.81 30.45
CA VAL A 83 -4.08 4.81 29.91
C VAL A 83 -4.43 5.19 28.46
N HIS A 84 -5.20 4.36 27.75
CA HIS A 84 -5.58 4.56 26.36
C HIS A 84 -7.03 5.09 26.23
N PRO A 85 -7.26 6.09 25.35
CA PRO A 85 -8.61 6.56 25.05
C PRO A 85 -9.54 5.48 24.48
N PRO A 86 -10.87 5.60 24.67
CA PRO A 86 -11.84 4.53 24.39
C PRO A 86 -12.00 4.16 22.90
N LEU A 87 -11.58 5.04 21.99
CA LEU A 87 -11.91 4.93 20.56
C LEU A 87 -11.51 3.57 19.97
N TYR A 88 -10.30 3.09 20.28
CA TYR A 88 -9.82 1.81 19.74
C TYR A 88 -10.67 0.64 20.23
N PHE A 89 -11.01 0.59 21.51
CA PHE A 89 -11.84 -0.48 22.08
C PHE A 89 -13.25 -0.48 21.51
N MET A 90 -13.83 0.71 21.27
CA MET A 90 -15.14 0.84 20.64
C MET A 90 -15.15 0.41 19.17
N LEU A 91 -14.09 0.75 18.43
CA LEU A 91 -13.90 0.26 17.05
C LEU A 91 -13.75 -1.26 17.05
N LEU A 92 -12.96 -1.81 17.97
CA LEU A 92 -12.76 -3.25 18.10
C LEU A 92 -14.06 -3.98 18.50
N HIS A 93 -14.86 -3.41 19.39
CA HIS A 93 -16.19 -3.93 19.75
C HIS A 93 -17.09 -4.06 18.51
N GLY A 94 -17.23 -2.98 17.73
CA GLY A 94 -18.01 -3.00 16.50
C GLY A 94 -17.43 -3.94 15.45
N TRP A 95 -16.10 -4.00 15.33
CA TRP A 95 -15.42 -4.90 14.40
C TRP A 95 -15.68 -6.37 14.72
N ILE A 96 -15.55 -6.75 16.00
CA ILE A 96 -15.85 -8.11 16.47
C ILE A 96 -17.31 -8.46 16.22
N ALA A 97 -18.24 -7.52 16.42
CA ALA A 97 -19.65 -7.75 16.14
C ALA A 97 -19.94 -8.05 14.65
N MET A 98 -19.14 -7.50 13.73
CA MET A 98 -19.30 -7.69 12.28
C MET A 98 -18.51 -8.89 11.72
N PHE A 99 -17.28 -9.11 12.20
CA PHE A 99 -16.31 -10.04 11.61
C PHE A 99 -15.88 -11.18 12.54
N GLY A 100 -16.33 -11.19 13.79
CA GLY A 100 -15.98 -12.17 14.82
C GLY A 100 -14.68 -11.87 15.56
N ASP A 101 -14.41 -12.64 16.62
CA ASP A 101 -13.28 -12.47 17.55
C ASP A 101 -12.06 -13.37 17.25
N GLY A 102 -12.01 -13.97 16.06
CA GLY A 102 -10.85 -14.76 15.64
C GLY A 102 -9.58 -13.92 15.54
N ILE A 103 -8.41 -14.54 15.78
CA ILE A 103 -7.09 -13.86 15.81
C ILE A 103 -6.82 -13.07 14.52
N LEU A 104 -7.16 -13.64 13.36
CA LEU A 104 -7.03 -12.96 12.08
C LEU A 104 -7.92 -11.70 12.04
N SER A 105 -9.19 -11.83 12.44
CA SER A 105 -10.16 -10.73 12.43
C SER A 105 -9.71 -9.57 13.31
N ILE A 106 -9.34 -9.83 14.56
CA ILE A 106 -8.92 -8.77 15.49
C ILE A 106 -7.65 -8.06 15.00
N ARG A 107 -6.70 -8.79 14.40
CA ARG A 107 -5.47 -8.20 13.84
C ARG A 107 -5.73 -7.45 12.53
N CYS A 108 -6.74 -7.83 11.74
CA CYS A 108 -7.15 -7.11 10.53
C CYS A 108 -7.57 -5.66 10.81
N LEU A 109 -8.21 -5.39 11.97
CA LEU A 109 -8.61 -4.04 12.35
C LEU A 109 -7.43 -3.06 12.36
N SER A 110 -6.25 -3.52 12.77
CA SER A 110 -5.01 -2.72 12.79
C SER A 110 -4.21 -2.84 11.49
N ALA A 111 -4.23 -4.00 10.84
CA ALA A 111 -3.51 -4.22 9.59
C ALA A 111 -4.02 -3.32 8.46
N LEU A 112 -5.34 -3.15 8.32
CA LEU A 112 -5.93 -2.38 7.22
C LEU A 112 -5.61 -0.86 7.30
N PRO A 113 -5.83 -0.15 8.42
CA PRO A 113 -5.35 1.22 8.57
C PRO A 113 -3.83 1.33 8.41
N GLY A 114 -3.07 0.34 8.88
CA GLY A 114 -1.63 0.29 8.67
C GLY A 114 -1.23 0.31 7.20
N ILE A 115 -1.93 -0.44 6.34
CA ILE A 115 -1.71 -0.42 4.87
C ILE A 115 -2.12 0.95 4.30
N ALA A 116 -3.27 1.48 4.73
CA ALA A 116 -3.75 2.78 4.30
C ALA A 116 -2.75 3.91 4.66
N SER A 117 -2.14 3.85 5.85
CA SER A 117 -1.12 4.81 6.30
C SER A 117 0.12 4.80 5.39
N VAL A 118 0.53 3.66 4.84
CA VAL A 118 1.62 3.60 3.86
C VAL A 118 1.24 4.39 2.60
N GLY A 119 0.05 4.15 2.05
CA GLY A 119 -0.44 4.87 0.88
C GLY A 119 -0.55 6.38 1.13
N LEU A 120 -1.14 6.77 2.26
CA LEU A 120 -1.27 8.17 2.67
C LEU A 120 0.09 8.83 2.88
N GLY A 121 1.05 8.14 3.49
CA GLY A 121 2.40 8.64 3.70
C GLY A 121 3.13 8.89 2.39
N VAL A 122 3.09 7.94 1.46
CA VAL A 122 3.71 8.09 0.14
C VAL A 122 3.03 9.22 -0.65
N TRP A 123 1.70 9.29 -0.63
CA TRP A 123 0.94 10.36 -1.26
C TRP A 123 1.28 11.74 -0.69
N LEU A 124 1.42 11.84 0.64
CA LEU A 124 1.77 13.10 1.31
C LEU A 124 3.17 13.57 0.90
N VAL A 125 4.14 12.65 0.84
CA VAL A 125 5.52 12.96 0.39
C VAL A 125 5.53 13.44 -1.05
N ASP A 126 4.82 12.76 -1.94
CA ASP A 126 4.69 13.18 -3.35
C ASP A 126 4.09 14.60 -3.45
N ARG A 127 3.05 14.87 -2.66
CA ARG A 127 2.39 16.19 -2.62
C ARG A 127 3.30 17.30 -2.09
N LEU A 128 4.24 16.98 -1.20
CA LEU A 128 5.21 17.94 -0.66
C LEU A 128 6.41 18.15 -1.59
N ALA A 129 6.88 17.10 -2.25
CA ALA A 129 8.03 17.17 -3.18
C ALA A 129 7.69 17.86 -4.51
N THR A 130 6.41 17.92 -4.88
CA THR A 130 5.92 18.55 -6.11
C THR A 130 5.34 19.96 -5.90
N ARG A 131 5.45 20.51 -4.68
CA ARG A 131 5.15 21.91 -4.37
C ARG A 131 6.42 22.76 -4.40
#